data_AF-A0A959F1B8-F1
#
_entry.id   AF-A0A959F1B8-F1
#
_cell.length_a   1.000
_cell.length_b   1.000
_cell.length_c   1.000
_cell.angle_alpha   90.00
_cell.angle_beta   90.00
_cell.angle_gamma   90.00
#
_symmetry.space_group_name_H-M   'P 1'
#
loop_
_entity.id
_entity.type
_entity.pdbx_description
1 polymer ?
#
loop_
_entity_poly.entity_id
_entity_poly.type
_entity_poly.pdbx_seq_one_letter_code
_entity_poly.pdbx_strand_id
1 'polypeptide(L)'
;NIVIAQHHPLYSNGSHGGYFMAHHQLFPLTDVKKNLWIPLPVIGTVYTTMRATVGTREDLAFQPYKDLKAGLLATARKNGNFIFVSGHEHALQYFEADDQYFVVSGAGSKQTAVRGGKGSLFTYGGNGISILRFYDDGTAWLEFWRPLEGDPEGELIYRHQVRGSLPLKEIEIPTEFLEYEEHQEQINYVLYEGKKPKGRSHRFFWGDLYRDEYFAEVEVPVLDVATFQGGLSPVKRGGGYQTNSLRLVDSLGRQYVMRGLQKDATRIVPYPFNKTVAKDIFADQFASAHPYAAFVVPDLADAADVYHTNPKLYYVPKQPALGTYNDQFGGELYLVEERPDKEWSELESFGQASDFLSTADLAEELREDHEHRVDQISVIRARLFDQLLGDWDRHDDQWRWGEFKDGEWKTFRPVPRDR
;
A
#
# COMPACT_ATOMS: atom_id res chain seq x y z
N ASN A 1 -2.41 15.32 -7.39
CA ASN A 1 -3.75 14.78 -7.07
C ASN A 1 -3.72 13.27 -7.08
N ILE A 2 -4.51 12.62 -6.22
CA ILE A 2 -4.65 11.16 -6.21
C ILE A 2 -6.13 10.82 -6.35
N VAL A 3 -6.46 9.98 -7.35
CA VAL A 3 -7.81 9.50 -7.63
C VAL A 3 -7.88 8.01 -7.33
N ILE A 4 -8.89 7.61 -6.56
CA ILE A 4 -9.16 6.20 -6.23
C ILE A 4 -10.42 5.79 -6.96
N ALA A 5 -10.26 4.96 -7.99
CA ALA A 5 -11.37 4.43 -8.78
C ALA A 5 -11.81 3.07 -8.25
N GLN A 6 -13.12 2.91 -8.05
CA GLN A 6 -13.74 1.69 -7.56
C GLN A 6 -15.13 1.50 -8.13
N HIS A 7 -15.64 0.27 -8.14
CA HIS A 7 -16.98 0.03 -8.67
C HIS A 7 -18.08 0.62 -7.78
N HIS A 8 -18.08 0.26 -6.48
CA HIS A 8 -19.11 0.67 -5.53
C HIS A 8 -18.82 2.05 -4.91
N PRO A 9 -19.82 2.94 -4.80
CA PRO A 9 -19.65 4.22 -4.14
C PRO A 9 -19.54 4.07 -2.63
N LEU A 10 -18.78 4.95 -1.96
CA LEU A 10 -18.76 5.01 -0.49
C LEU A 10 -19.95 5.80 0.07
N TYR A 11 -20.54 6.67 -0.74
CA TYR A 11 -21.74 7.44 -0.44
C TYR A 11 -22.67 7.38 -1.65
N SER A 12 -23.93 7.07 -1.41
CA SER A 12 -24.98 7.15 -2.43
C SER A 12 -26.29 7.58 -1.78
N ASN A 13 -27.00 8.48 -2.46
CA ASN A 13 -28.38 8.83 -2.16
C ASN A 13 -29.38 8.18 -3.13
N GLY A 14 -28.97 7.15 -3.87
CA GLY A 14 -29.83 6.35 -4.71
C GLY A 14 -30.28 5.05 -4.05
N SER A 15 -30.80 4.14 -4.85
CA SER A 15 -31.43 2.90 -4.38
C SER A 15 -30.46 1.98 -3.62
N HIS A 16 -29.21 1.86 -4.08
CA HIS A 16 -28.17 1.07 -3.43
C HIS A 16 -27.67 1.72 -2.12
N GLY A 17 -27.93 3.02 -1.96
CA GLY A 17 -27.73 3.77 -0.72
C GLY A 17 -28.90 3.68 0.27
N GLY A 18 -29.96 2.93 -0.06
CA GLY A 18 -31.16 2.78 0.79
C GLY A 18 -32.23 3.86 0.59
N TYR A 19 -32.16 4.64 -0.49
CA TYR A 19 -33.14 5.68 -0.81
C TYR A 19 -34.06 5.25 -1.93
N PHE A 20 -35.33 5.01 -1.58
CA PHE A 20 -36.34 4.49 -2.51
C PHE A 20 -37.46 5.53 -2.75
N MET A 21 -37.93 5.62 -4.00
CA MET A 21 -39.19 6.31 -4.30
C MET A 21 -40.40 5.61 -3.65
N ALA A 22 -41.49 6.36 -3.44
CA ALA A 22 -42.74 5.84 -2.88
C ALA A 22 -43.31 4.66 -3.67
N HIS A 23 -43.14 4.63 -4.99
CA HIS A 23 -43.64 3.53 -5.82
C HIS A 23 -42.94 2.19 -5.53
N HIS A 24 -41.70 2.15 -5.04
CA HIS A 24 -41.04 0.89 -4.68
C HIS A 24 -41.67 0.25 -3.43
N GLN A 25 -42.26 1.07 -2.54
CA GLN A 25 -43.00 0.53 -1.40
C GLN A 25 -44.32 -0.09 -1.85
N LEU A 26 -44.96 0.48 -2.86
CA LEU A 26 -46.24 0.01 -3.39
C LEU A 26 -46.08 -1.13 -4.41
N PHE A 27 -45.05 -1.09 -5.24
CA PHE A 27 -44.84 -1.96 -6.40
C PHE A 27 -43.41 -2.52 -6.43
N PRO A 28 -42.98 -3.32 -5.43
CA PRO A 28 -41.58 -3.75 -5.30
C PRO A 28 -41.05 -4.57 -6.48
N LEU A 29 -41.93 -5.20 -7.27
CA LEU A 29 -41.55 -6.02 -8.40
C LEU A 29 -41.06 -5.20 -9.62
N THR A 30 -41.22 -3.88 -9.60
CA THR A 30 -40.69 -2.99 -10.65
C THR A 30 -39.16 -2.96 -10.68
N ASP A 31 -38.49 -3.29 -9.57
CA ASP A 31 -37.03 -3.43 -9.49
C ASP A 31 -36.51 -4.60 -10.34
N VAL A 32 -37.28 -5.69 -10.38
CA VAL A 32 -36.91 -6.91 -11.14
C VAL A 32 -37.31 -6.76 -12.61
N LYS A 33 -38.53 -6.27 -12.86
CA LYS A 33 -39.04 -5.98 -14.20
C LYS A 33 -39.87 -4.70 -14.17
N LYS A 34 -39.42 -3.68 -14.93
CA LYS A 34 -40.03 -2.33 -14.99
C LYS A 34 -41.54 -2.30 -15.27
N ASN A 35 -42.09 -3.34 -15.89
CA ASN A 35 -43.51 -3.40 -16.28
C ASN A 35 -44.41 -4.14 -15.26
N LEU A 36 -43.84 -4.63 -14.14
CA LEU A 36 -44.56 -5.47 -13.18
C LEU A 36 -45.19 -4.64 -12.05
N TRP A 37 -46.20 -3.86 -12.39
CA TRP A 37 -46.94 -2.95 -11.50
C TRP A 37 -47.98 -3.70 -10.63
N ILE A 38 -47.54 -4.66 -9.83
CA ILE A 38 -48.40 -5.40 -8.91
C ILE A 38 -48.33 -4.77 -7.51
N PRO A 39 -49.45 -4.27 -6.96
CA PRO A 39 -49.44 -3.58 -5.67
C PRO A 39 -49.22 -4.59 -4.53
N LEU A 40 -48.07 -4.50 -3.87
CA LEU A 40 -47.68 -5.32 -2.71
C LEU A 40 -47.12 -4.44 -1.59
N PRO A 41 -47.92 -3.53 -0.99
CA PRO A 41 -47.45 -2.49 -0.09
C PRO A 41 -46.68 -3.02 1.14
N VAL A 42 -47.19 -4.09 1.77
CA VAL A 42 -46.52 -4.69 2.94
C VAL A 42 -45.17 -5.28 2.56
N ILE A 43 -45.14 -6.06 1.48
CA ILE A 43 -43.91 -6.70 0.99
C ILE A 43 -42.90 -5.63 0.53
N GLY A 44 -43.36 -4.58 -0.15
CA GLY A 44 -42.50 -3.51 -0.63
C GLY A 44 -41.92 -2.66 0.49
N THR A 45 -42.68 -2.36 1.55
CA THR A 45 -42.13 -1.73 2.75
C THR A 45 -41.06 -2.63 3.39
N VAL A 46 -41.35 -3.92 3.61
CA VAL A 46 -40.37 -4.84 4.21
C VAL A 46 -39.11 -4.94 3.35
N TYR A 47 -39.24 -5.08 2.03
CA TYR A 47 -38.14 -5.18 1.08
C TYR A 47 -37.26 -3.92 1.07
N THR A 48 -37.87 -2.73 0.96
CA THR A 48 -37.12 -1.45 0.95
C THR A 48 -36.46 -1.17 2.30
N THR A 49 -37.12 -1.50 3.43
CA THR A 49 -36.51 -1.41 4.76
C THR A 49 -35.35 -2.38 4.92
N MET A 50 -35.48 -3.63 4.46
CA MET A 50 -34.41 -4.62 4.52
C MET A 50 -33.18 -4.18 3.72
N ARG A 51 -33.37 -3.68 2.49
CA ARG A 51 -32.27 -3.13 1.68
C ARG A 51 -31.62 -1.90 2.30
N ALA A 52 -32.41 -1.01 2.92
CA ALA A 52 -31.88 0.19 3.56
C ALA A 52 -31.12 -0.07 4.87
N THR A 53 -31.41 -1.17 5.57
CA THR A 53 -30.87 -1.44 6.93
C THR A 53 -29.87 -2.58 6.98
N VAL A 54 -30.18 -3.70 6.33
CA VAL A 54 -29.33 -4.91 6.26
C VAL A 54 -28.55 -4.94 4.95
N GLY A 55 -29.20 -4.60 3.84
CA GLY A 55 -28.60 -4.58 2.51
C GLY A 55 -28.35 -5.97 1.92
N THR A 56 -28.27 -6.02 0.60
CA THR A 56 -27.74 -7.14 -0.17
C THR A 56 -26.27 -6.89 -0.53
N ARG A 57 -25.61 -7.83 -1.22
CA ARG A 57 -24.24 -7.62 -1.73
C ARG A 57 -24.09 -6.43 -2.69
N GLU A 58 -25.18 -5.80 -3.11
CA GLU A 58 -25.17 -4.61 -3.96
C GLU A 58 -25.45 -3.32 -3.17
N ASP A 59 -25.78 -3.41 -1.88
CA ASP A 59 -26.23 -2.26 -1.08
C ASP A 59 -25.17 -1.83 -0.07
N LEU A 60 -25.08 -0.52 0.17
CA LEU A 60 -24.14 0.06 1.15
C LEU A 60 -24.44 -0.34 2.60
N ALA A 61 -25.65 -0.83 2.88
CA ALA A 61 -26.03 -1.33 4.19
C ALA A 61 -25.37 -2.67 4.54
N PHE A 62 -24.85 -3.42 3.56
CA PHE A 62 -24.23 -4.72 3.77
C PHE A 62 -22.92 -4.62 4.55
N GLN A 63 -22.76 -5.47 5.56
CA GLN A 63 -21.70 -5.32 6.56
C GLN A 63 -20.28 -5.28 5.97
N PRO A 64 -19.88 -6.18 5.04
CA PRO A 64 -18.59 -6.09 4.37
C PRO A 64 -18.31 -4.73 3.69
N TYR A 65 -19.32 -4.06 3.11
CA TYR A 65 -19.13 -2.72 2.55
C TYR A 65 -18.95 -1.65 3.63
N LYS A 66 -19.63 -1.78 4.76
CA LYS A 66 -19.43 -0.88 5.90
C LYS A 66 -18.00 -1.00 6.43
N ASP A 67 -17.48 -2.21 6.52
CA ASP A 67 -16.10 -2.47 6.96
C ASP A 67 -15.08 -1.92 5.95
N LEU A 68 -15.31 -2.16 4.65
CA LEU A 68 -14.50 -1.59 3.57
C LEU A 68 -14.50 -0.05 3.61
N LYS A 69 -15.68 0.57 3.73
CA LYS A 69 -15.82 2.03 3.85
C LYS A 69 -15.08 2.56 5.06
N ALA A 70 -15.23 1.92 6.22
CA ALA A 70 -14.54 2.33 7.44
C ALA A 70 -13.02 2.26 7.28
N GLY A 71 -12.50 1.16 6.73
CA GLY A 71 -11.07 0.97 6.49
C GLY A 71 -10.48 1.97 5.49
N LEU A 72 -11.17 2.19 4.36
CA LEU A 72 -10.76 3.15 3.34
C LEU A 72 -10.76 4.59 3.88
N LEU A 73 -11.83 5.00 4.58
CA LEU A 73 -11.90 6.35 5.13
C LEU A 73 -10.89 6.57 6.25
N ALA A 74 -10.66 5.59 7.13
CA ALA A 74 -9.64 5.69 8.17
C ALA A 74 -8.24 5.85 7.56
N THR A 75 -7.93 5.07 6.50
CA THR A 75 -6.66 5.16 5.79
C THR A 75 -6.51 6.48 5.04
N ALA A 76 -7.56 6.93 4.37
CA ALA A 76 -7.58 8.20 3.64
C ALA A 76 -7.30 9.37 4.60
N ARG A 77 -8.06 9.48 5.70
CA ARG A 77 -7.89 10.52 6.73
C ARG A 77 -6.46 10.57 7.30
N LYS A 78 -5.80 9.42 7.43
CA LYS A 78 -4.41 9.35 7.92
C LYS A 78 -3.40 9.89 6.89
N ASN A 79 -3.66 9.71 5.60
CA ASN A 79 -2.67 9.94 4.53
C ASN A 79 -2.94 11.19 3.68
N GLY A 80 -4.06 11.88 3.90
CA GLY A 80 -4.38 13.15 3.24
C GLY A 80 -5.78 13.18 2.65
N ASN A 81 -5.93 13.86 1.51
CA ASN A 81 -7.21 14.13 0.88
C ASN A 81 -7.21 13.54 -0.53
N PHE A 82 -8.20 12.70 -0.80
CA PHE A 82 -8.32 11.88 -2.01
C PHE A 82 -9.66 12.10 -2.71
N ILE A 83 -9.68 11.86 -4.02
CA ILE A 83 -10.90 11.90 -4.83
C ILE A 83 -11.30 10.45 -5.14
N PHE A 84 -12.43 10.01 -4.61
CA PHE A 84 -13.01 8.69 -4.87
C PHE A 84 -14.00 8.79 -6.03
N VAL A 85 -13.82 7.98 -7.06
CA VAL A 85 -14.73 7.90 -8.21
C VAL A 85 -15.36 6.51 -8.30
N SER A 86 -16.65 6.46 -8.63
CA SER A 86 -17.44 5.22 -8.63
C SER A 86 -18.63 5.24 -9.58
N GLY A 87 -19.26 4.08 -9.83
CA GLY A 87 -20.33 3.97 -10.83
C GLY A 87 -21.48 3.00 -10.52
N HIS A 88 -21.42 2.20 -9.45
CA HIS A 88 -22.46 1.19 -9.18
C HIS A 88 -23.89 1.76 -9.02
N GLU A 89 -24.03 3.00 -8.54
CA GLU A 89 -25.33 3.68 -8.54
C GLU A 89 -25.58 4.36 -9.89
N HIS A 90 -26.76 4.11 -10.49
CA HIS A 90 -27.16 4.64 -11.79
C HIS A 90 -27.61 6.12 -11.76
N ALA A 91 -26.80 6.96 -11.13
CA ALA A 91 -27.00 8.40 -10.99
C ALA A 91 -25.65 9.14 -10.98
N LEU A 92 -25.70 10.45 -11.19
CA LEU A 92 -24.58 11.36 -11.00
C LEU A 92 -24.68 12.01 -9.63
N GLN A 93 -23.63 11.94 -8.81
CA GLN A 93 -23.65 12.50 -7.45
C GLN A 93 -22.29 13.01 -7.02
N TYR A 94 -22.30 14.02 -6.15
CA TYR A 94 -21.11 14.56 -5.51
C TYR A 94 -21.31 14.74 -4.02
N PHE A 95 -20.34 14.29 -3.24
CA PHE A 95 -20.30 14.42 -1.78
C PHE A 95 -18.93 14.90 -1.32
N GLU A 96 -18.92 15.62 -0.21
CA GLU A 96 -17.74 15.94 0.56
C GLU A 96 -17.96 15.46 2.00
N ALA A 97 -17.04 14.64 2.49
CA ALA A 97 -17.08 14.16 3.86
C ALA A 97 -15.66 13.83 4.34
N ASP A 98 -15.36 14.20 5.58
CA ASP A 98 -14.09 13.87 6.24
C ASP A 98 -12.84 14.29 5.46
N ASP A 99 -12.89 15.49 4.86
CA ASP A 99 -11.85 16.05 3.99
C ASP A 99 -11.56 15.21 2.74
N GLN A 100 -12.50 14.36 2.35
CA GLN A 100 -12.46 13.54 1.12
C GLN A 100 -13.59 13.93 0.15
N TYR A 101 -13.37 13.64 -1.12
CA TYR A 101 -14.27 13.98 -2.21
C TYR A 101 -14.81 12.71 -2.87
N PHE A 102 -16.12 12.60 -3.05
CA PHE A 102 -16.75 11.39 -3.61
C PHE A 102 -17.60 11.74 -4.83
N VAL A 103 -17.24 11.16 -5.97
CA VAL A 103 -17.92 11.33 -7.25
C VAL A 103 -18.56 10.00 -7.63
N VAL A 104 -19.86 10.04 -7.92
CA VAL A 104 -20.61 8.91 -8.46
C VAL A 104 -21.02 9.25 -9.87
N SER A 105 -20.67 8.37 -10.82
CA SER A 105 -20.82 8.56 -12.26
C SER A 105 -21.33 7.28 -12.93
N GLY A 106 -22.46 6.74 -12.44
CA GLY A 106 -23.03 5.49 -12.94
C GLY A 106 -24.18 5.65 -13.93
N ALA A 107 -24.49 6.88 -14.32
CA ALA A 107 -25.63 7.20 -15.17
C ALA A 107 -25.35 7.08 -16.69
N GLY A 108 -24.40 6.24 -17.09
CA GLY A 108 -24.02 6.10 -18.51
C GLY A 108 -25.07 5.40 -19.38
N SER A 109 -25.88 4.51 -18.79
CA SER A 109 -26.87 3.69 -19.52
C SER A 109 -28.18 3.43 -18.78
N LYS A 110 -28.18 3.61 -17.46
CA LYS A 110 -29.33 3.39 -16.59
C LYS A 110 -29.57 4.65 -15.75
N GLN A 111 -30.80 4.78 -15.29
CA GLN A 111 -31.27 5.90 -14.49
C GLN A 111 -31.94 5.35 -13.24
N THR A 112 -31.55 5.87 -12.09
CA THR A 112 -32.24 5.64 -10.83
C THR A 112 -32.64 6.95 -10.19
N ALA A 113 -33.70 6.89 -9.38
CA ALA A 113 -34.05 7.98 -8.49
C ALA A 113 -32.86 8.29 -7.58
N VAL A 114 -32.58 9.57 -7.39
CA VAL A 114 -31.60 10.02 -6.41
C VAL A 114 -32.23 11.10 -5.54
N ARG A 115 -31.99 11.00 -4.23
CA ARG A 115 -32.49 11.97 -3.27
C ARG A 115 -31.49 13.11 -3.07
N GLY A 116 -31.92 14.34 -3.27
CA GLY A 116 -31.12 15.51 -2.89
C GLY A 116 -30.99 15.67 -1.37
N GLY A 117 -29.91 16.33 -0.92
CA GLY A 117 -29.62 16.57 0.49
C GLY A 117 -28.84 15.43 1.16
N LYS A 118 -28.95 15.25 2.48
CA LYS A 118 -28.25 14.17 3.21
C LYS A 118 -26.72 14.14 2.98
N GLY A 119 -26.10 15.31 2.83
CA GLY A 119 -24.66 15.44 2.61
C GLY A 119 -24.23 15.43 1.14
N SER A 120 -25.12 15.19 0.18
CA SER A 120 -24.80 15.39 -1.23
C SER A 120 -24.76 16.89 -1.56
N LEU A 121 -23.72 17.33 -2.24
CA LEU A 121 -23.61 18.66 -2.82
C LEU A 121 -24.26 18.75 -4.21
N PHE A 122 -24.34 17.63 -4.92
CA PHE A 122 -25.02 17.52 -6.21
C PHE A 122 -25.60 16.11 -6.40
N THR A 123 -26.76 16.03 -7.05
CA THR A 123 -27.40 14.77 -7.44
C THR A 123 -28.19 14.96 -8.74
N TYR A 124 -28.06 14.04 -9.68
CA TYR A 124 -28.83 14.00 -10.92
C TYR A 124 -29.12 12.55 -11.32
N GLY A 125 -30.41 12.20 -11.45
CA GLY A 125 -30.86 10.83 -11.75
C GLY A 125 -31.02 10.52 -13.25
N GLY A 126 -30.71 11.48 -14.13
CA GLY A 126 -30.74 11.29 -15.57
C GLY A 126 -29.40 10.82 -16.14
N ASN A 127 -29.39 10.45 -17.42
CA ASN A 127 -28.16 10.03 -18.08
C ASN A 127 -27.11 11.15 -18.13
N GLY A 128 -25.84 10.79 -18.02
CA GLY A 128 -24.76 11.74 -18.21
C GLY A 128 -23.42 11.21 -17.78
N ILE A 129 -22.44 12.11 -17.76
CA ILE A 129 -21.03 11.82 -17.46
C ILE A 129 -20.48 12.82 -16.45
N SER A 130 -19.38 12.45 -15.81
CA SER A 130 -18.57 13.33 -14.98
C SER A 130 -17.19 13.53 -15.59
N ILE A 131 -16.66 14.75 -15.55
CA ILE A 131 -15.31 15.09 -16.01
C ILE A 131 -14.53 15.66 -14.82
N LEU A 132 -13.39 15.06 -14.49
CA LEU A 132 -12.42 15.63 -13.57
C LEU A 132 -11.28 16.27 -14.36
N ARG A 133 -11.09 17.59 -14.22
CA ARG A 133 -10.02 18.36 -14.86
C ARG A 133 -8.94 18.67 -13.83
N PHE A 134 -7.69 18.36 -14.18
CA PHE A 134 -6.52 18.67 -13.37
C PHE A 134 -5.68 19.74 -14.06
N TYR A 135 -5.16 20.69 -13.28
CA TYR A 135 -4.32 21.79 -13.75
C TYR A 135 -2.92 21.66 -13.15
N ASP A 136 -1.93 22.35 -13.74
CA ASP A 136 -0.50 22.23 -13.39
C ASP A 136 -0.19 22.66 -11.95
N ASP A 137 -0.97 23.60 -11.41
CA ASP A 137 -0.90 24.04 -10.01
C ASP A 137 -1.52 23.02 -9.02
N GLY A 138 -1.98 21.87 -9.52
CA GLY A 138 -2.66 20.85 -8.73
C GLY A 138 -4.13 21.15 -8.45
N THR A 139 -4.70 22.23 -8.97
CA THR A 139 -6.14 22.50 -8.87
C THR A 139 -6.93 21.40 -9.59
N ALA A 140 -8.08 21.02 -9.02
CA ALA A 140 -8.97 20.01 -9.59
C ALA A 140 -10.42 20.52 -9.67
N TRP A 141 -11.04 20.38 -10.84
CA TRP A 141 -12.43 20.74 -11.09
C TRP A 141 -13.25 19.52 -11.50
N LEU A 142 -14.45 19.40 -10.95
CA LEU A 142 -15.45 18.43 -11.32
C LEU A 142 -16.54 19.10 -12.14
N GLU A 143 -16.93 18.46 -13.24
CA GLU A 143 -18.03 18.84 -14.09
C GLU A 143 -18.97 17.66 -14.26
N PHE A 144 -20.28 17.88 -14.23
CA PHE A 144 -21.28 16.90 -14.68
C PHE A 144 -21.99 17.42 -15.92
N TRP A 145 -22.13 16.53 -16.89
CA TRP A 145 -22.73 16.82 -18.19
C TRP A 145 -23.87 15.86 -18.45
N ARG A 146 -24.98 16.35 -18.99
CA ARG A 146 -26.07 15.53 -19.51
C ARG A 146 -26.12 15.62 -21.04
N PRO A 147 -26.49 14.54 -21.74
CA PRO A 147 -26.74 14.61 -23.16
C PRO A 147 -28.01 15.44 -23.43
N LEU A 148 -27.98 16.20 -24.53
CA LEU A 148 -29.13 16.88 -25.08
C LEU A 148 -29.51 16.21 -26.40
N GLU A 149 -30.80 16.04 -26.66
CA GLU A 149 -31.26 15.42 -27.90
C GLU A 149 -30.92 16.35 -29.09
N GLY A 150 -30.15 15.83 -30.05
CA GLY A 150 -29.73 16.58 -31.24
C GLY A 150 -28.52 17.50 -31.04
N ASP A 151 -27.91 17.53 -29.86
CA ASP A 151 -26.70 18.31 -29.57
C ASP A 151 -25.58 17.40 -29.05
N PRO A 152 -24.48 17.22 -29.81
CA PRO A 152 -23.37 16.36 -29.42
C PRO A 152 -22.53 16.93 -28.26
N GLU A 153 -22.63 18.23 -27.94
CA GLU A 153 -21.86 18.84 -26.84
C GLU A 153 -22.50 18.59 -25.46
N GLY A 154 -23.82 18.41 -25.43
CA GLY A 154 -24.59 18.24 -24.20
C GLY A 154 -24.62 19.51 -23.34
N GLU A 155 -25.07 19.38 -22.10
CA GLU A 155 -25.24 20.51 -21.17
C GLU A 155 -24.46 20.29 -19.89
N LEU A 156 -23.64 21.27 -19.52
CA LEU A 156 -23.00 21.35 -18.20
C LEU A 156 -24.05 21.68 -17.14
N ILE A 157 -24.40 20.70 -16.32
CA ILE A 157 -25.44 20.83 -15.29
C ILE A 157 -24.88 21.15 -13.90
N TYR A 158 -23.57 20.93 -13.70
CA TYR A 158 -22.90 21.27 -12.45
C TYR A 158 -21.40 21.38 -12.65
N ARG A 159 -20.78 22.34 -11.96
CA ARG A 159 -19.33 22.50 -11.91
C ARG A 159 -18.91 22.89 -10.50
N HIS A 160 -17.85 22.27 -10.01
CA HIS A 160 -17.33 22.52 -8.67
C HIS A 160 -15.81 22.40 -8.63
N GLN A 161 -15.16 23.28 -7.86
CA GLN A 161 -13.73 23.16 -7.59
C GLN A 161 -13.54 22.16 -6.45
N VAL A 162 -13.21 20.92 -6.79
CA VAL A 162 -12.98 19.84 -5.82
C VAL A 162 -11.75 20.14 -4.97
N ARG A 163 -10.70 20.70 -5.58
CA ARG A 163 -9.45 21.00 -4.88
C ARG A 163 -8.85 22.31 -5.36
N GLY A 164 -8.40 23.14 -4.42
CA GLY A 164 -7.56 24.30 -4.70
C GLY A 164 -6.16 23.92 -5.16
N SER A 165 -5.34 24.94 -5.44
CA SER A 165 -3.94 24.74 -5.80
C SER A 165 -3.20 24.00 -4.68
N LEU A 166 -2.33 23.09 -5.08
CA LEU A 166 -1.45 22.38 -4.18
C LEU A 166 -0.16 23.20 -4.05
N PRO A 167 0.44 23.28 -2.85
CA PRO A 167 1.78 23.86 -2.74
C PRO A 167 2.71 23.07 -3.66
N LEU A 168 3.35 23.77 -4.59
CA LEU A 168 4.47 23.23 -5.34
C LEU A 168 5.56 22.96 -4.32
N LYS A 169 5.74 21.69 -3.95
CA LYS A 169 6.94 21.30 -3.24
C LYS A 169 8.04 21.31 -4.28
N GLU A 170 8.72 22.43 -4.44
CA GLU A 170 10.01 22.45 -5.13
C GLU A 170 10.89 21.45 -4.39
N ILE A 171 11.15 20.32 -5.05
CA ILE A 171 12.09 19.34 -4.52
C ILE A 171 13.45 19.97 -4.80
N GLU A 172 13.97 20.71 -3.82
CA GLU A 172 15.35 21.19 -3.85
C GLU A 172 16.25 19.95 -3.86
N ILE A 173 16.75 19.58 -5.03
CA ILE A 173 17.79 18.58 -5.12
C ILE A 173 19.04 19.26 -4.55
N PRO A 174 19.66 18.71 -3.49
CA PRO A 174 20.88 19.29 -2.95
C PRO A 174 21.93 19.42 -4.05
N THR A 175 22.58 20.58 -4.14
CA THR A 175 23.64 20.83 -5.11
C THR A 175 25.03 20.53 -4.56
N GLU A 176 25.14 20.43 -3.23
CA GLU A 176 26.38 20.16 -2.51
C GLU A 176 26.21 18.89 -1.67
N PHE A 177 27.20 18.01 -1.72
CA PHE A 177 27.18 16.74 -0.99
C PHE A 177 28.50 16.56 -0.25
N LEU A 178 28.78 17.46 0.70
CA LEU A 178 30.07 17.54 1.41
C LEU A 178 30.55 16.17 1.95
N GLU A 179 29.67 15.44 2.63
CA GLU A 179 29.99 14.12 3.19
C GLU A 179 30.30 13.06 2.13
N TYR A 180 29.63 13.11 0.98
CA TYR A 180 29.91 12.22 -0.15
C TYR A 180 31.21 12.62 -0.87
N GLU A 181 31.48 13.92 -0.99
CA GLU A 181 32.69 14.47 -1.62
C GLU A 181 33.98 14.20 -0.82
N GLU A 182 33.86 13.87 0.47
CA GLU A 182 34.99 13.42 1.28
C GLU A 182 35.53 12.04 0.87
N HIS A 183 34.75 11.26 0.12
CA HIS A 183 35.11 9.91 -0.35
C HIS A 183 35.63 8.99 0.77
N GLN A 184 35.04 9.09 1.96
CA GLN A 184 35.36 8.18 3.07
C GLN A 184 34.98 6.75 2.68
N GLU A 185 35.85 5.78 2.91
CA GLU A 185 35.54 4.36 2.66
C GLU A 185 34.69 3.75 3.78
N GLN A 186 34.89 4.23 5.01
CA GLN A 186 34.25 3.74 6.23
C GLN A 186 33.91 4.90 7.17
N ILE A 187 32.88 4.71 7.99
CA ILE A 187 32.46 5.66 9.01
C ILE A 187 32.04 4.92 10.28
N ASN A 188 32.28 5.54 11.44
CA ASN A 188 31.70 5.09 12.69
C ASN A 188 30.32 5.71 12.87
N TYR A 189 29.30 4.87 13.11
CA TYR A 189 27.92 5.31 13.23
C TYR A 189 27.24 4.69 14.45
N VAL A 190 26.36 5.45 15.10
CA VAL A 190 25.51 4.97 16.19
C VAL A 190 24.05 5.00 15.74
N LEU A 191 23.40 3.84 15.68
CA LEU A 191 22.04 3.74 15.12
C LEU A 191 21.02 4.65 15.83
N TYR A 192 21.16 4.82 17.16
CA TYR A 192 20.35 5.72 17.98
C TYR A 192 21.09 7.01 18.36
N GLU A 193 21.91 7.53 17.46
CA GLU A 193 22.55 8.84 17.63
C GLU A 193 21.50 9.92 17.96
N GLY A 194 21.86 10.82 18.90
CA GLY A 194 20.97 11.88 19.39
C GLY A 194 19.83 11.43 20.33
N LYS A 195 19.63 10.13 20.56
CA LYS A 195 18.67 9.62 21.54
C LYS A 195 19.30 9.46 22.93
N LYS A 196 18.50 9.57 23.98
CA LYS A 196 18.97 9.35 25.36
C LYS A 196 18.87 7.88 25.76
N PRO A 197 19.95 7.24 26.24
CA PRO A 197 19.90 5.90 26.79
C PRO A 197 18.90 5.78 27.95
N LYS A 198 18.24 4.62 28.06
CA LYS A 198 17.26 4.35 29.13
C LYS A 198 17.99 3.98 30.43
N GLY A 199 17.60 4.64 31.53
CA GLY A 199 18.16 4.42 32.85
C GLY A 199 17.71 3.13 33.54
N ARG A 200 18.31 2.82 34.69
CA ARG A 200 18.10 1.56 35.44
C ARG A 200 16.66 1.30 35.84
N SER A 201 15.89 2.32 36.23
CA SER A 201 14.48 2.15 36.60
C SER A 201 13.62 1.74 35.41
N HIS A 202 13.88 2.29 34.21
CA HIS A 202 13.19 1.89 32.99
C HIS A 202 13.50 0.45 32.63
N ARG A 203 14.79 0.07 32.65
CA ARG A 203 15.23 -1.30 32.38
C ARG A 203 14.67 -2.33 33.37
N PHE A 204 14.49 -1.94 34.64
CA PHE A 204 13.84 -2.81 35.63
C PHE A 204 12.39 -3.15 35.27
N PHE A 205 11.61 -2.18 34.79
CA PHE A 205 10.19 -2.41 34.43
C PHE A 205 9.99 -2.98 33.02
N TRP A 206 10.86 -2.64 32.07
CA TRP A 206 10.68 -2.93 30.63
C TRP A 206 11.75 -3.89 30.07
N GLY A 207 12.59 -4.47 30.92
CA GLY A 207 13.72 -5.32 30.54
C GLY A 207 14.89 -4.53 29.93
N ASP A 208 16.03 -5.19 29.74
CA ASP A 208 17.20 -4.60 29.09
C ASP A 208 17.05 -4.49 27.56
N LEU A 209 16.39 -5.48 26.95
CA LEU A 209 16.25 -5.64 25.49
C LEU A 209 17.62 -5.51 24.78
N TYR A 210 17.65 -5.16 23.49
CA TYR A 210 18.89 -4.92 22.74
C TYR A 210 19.32 -3.45 22.73
N ARG A 211 18.99 -2.69 23.80
CA ARG A 211 19.21 -1.23 23.79
C ARG A 211 20.69 -0.87 23.65
N ASP A 212 21.57 -1.67 24.22
CA ASP A 212 23.01 -1.41 24.18
C ASP A 212 23.55 -1.59 22.75
N GLU A 213 23.01 -2.54 21.98
CA GLU A 213 23.34 -2.77 20.57
C GLU A 213 22.87 -1.61 19.68
N TYR A 214 21.74 -0.97 19.99
CA TYR A 214 21.29 0.25 19.27
C TYR A 214 22.15 1.49 19.56
N PHE A 215 22.85 1.53 20.69
CA PHE A 215 23.76 2.61 21.09
C PHE A 215 25.23 2.27 20.84
N ALA A 216 25.53 1.07 20.35
CA ALA A 216 26.88 0.69 19.99
C ALA A 216 27.35 1.49 18.77
N GLU A 217 28.59 1.97 18.84
CA GLU A 217 29.29 2.55 17.70
C GLU A 217 29.78 1.41 16.81
N VAL A 218 29.39 1.44 15.53
CA VAL A 218 29.77 0.44 14.54
C VAL A 218 30.50 1.09 13.38
N GLU A 219 31.62 0.50 12.99
CA GLU A 219 32.36 0.87 11.78
C GLU A 219 31.72 0.20 10.58
N VAL A 220 31.28 0.99 9.59
CA VAL A 220 30.54 0.49 8.43
C VAL A 220 31.09 1.09 7.14
N PRO A 221 31.04 0.35 6.01
CA PRO A 221 31.42 0.89 4.72
C PRO A 221 30.43 1.98 4.24
N VAL A 222 30.97 3.01 3.60
CA VAL A 222 30.19 4.06 2.94
C VAL A 222 29.83 3.60 1.53
N LEU A 223 28.56 3.70 1.16
CA LEU A 223 28.06 3.26 -0.14
C LEU A 223 27.92 4.44 -1.11
N ASP A 224 28.75 4.40 -2.14
CA ASP A 224 28.53 5.17 -3.37
C ASP A 224 27.60 4.39 -4.31
N VAL A 225 26.37 4.87 -4.43
CA VAL A 225 25.31 4.28 -5.25
C VAL A 225 25.68 4.36 -6.73
N ALA A 226 26.44 5.36 -7.17
CA ALA A 226 26.81 5.53 -8.57
C ALA A 226 27.86 4.51 -9.05
N THR A 227 28.63 3.91 -8.14
CA THR A 227 29.71 2.98 -8.49
C THR A 227 29.47 1.56 -8.00
N PHE A 228 28.65 1.37 -6.96
CA PHE A 228 28.34 0.05 -6.42
C PHE A 228 27.74 -0.88 -7.49
N GLN A 229 28.36 -2.06 -7.66
CA GLN A 229 27.92 -3.10 -8.59
C GLN A 229 27.76 -2.63 -10.05
N GLY A 230 28.59 -1.68 -10.48
CA GLY A 230 28.50 -1.09 -11.83
C GLY A 230 27.52 0.09 -11.93
N GLY A 231 27.08 0.60 -10.78
CA GLY A 231 26.21 1.76 -10.65
C GLY A 231 24.74 1.38 -10.53
N LEU A 232 24.11 1.87 -9.47
CA LEU A 232 22.70 1.68 -9.17
C LEU A 232 21.90 2.96 -9.41
N SER A 233 20.66 2.79 -9.84
CA SER A 233 19.69 3.87 -10.04
C SER A 233 18.42 3.63 -9.20
N PRO A 234 17.95 4.62 -8.43
CA PRO A 234 16.67 4.55 -7.74
C PRO A 234 15.49 4.42 -8.69
N VAL A 235 14.65 3.39 -8.49
CA VAL A 235 13.47 3.17 -9.34
C VAL A 235 12.16 3.37 -8.60
N LYS A 236 12.08 2.93 -7.33
CA LYS A 236 10.80 2.93 -6.62
C LYS A 236 10.99 2.96 -5.11
N ARG A 237 10.29 3.89 -4.47
CA ARG A 237 10.11 3.86 -3.01
C ARG A 237 9.20 2.70 -2.61
N GLY A 238 9.63 1.92 -1.63
CA GLY A 238 8.84 0.94 -0.90
C GLY A 238 8.85 1.24 0.61
N GLY A 239 8.65 0.19 1.39
CA GLY A 239 8.61 0.27 2.86
C GLY A 239 7.18 0.16 3.38
N GLY A 240 6.98 -0.78 4.30
CA GLY A 240 5.69 -1.03 4.96
C GLY A 240 5.51 -0.14 6.19
N TYR A 241 4.92 -0.72 7.24
CA TYR A 241 4.57 -0.01 8.47
C TYR A 241 5.75 0.37 9.37
N GLN A 242 6.99 -0.09 9.12
CA GLN A 242 8.11 0.08 10.06
C GLN A 242 9.33 0.85 9.50
N THR A 243 9.74 0.62 8.25
CA THR A 243 10.99 1.15 7.68
C THR A 243 10.79 1.72 6.29
N ASN A 244 11.69 2.62 5.87
CA ASN A 244 11.81 3.07 4.50
C ASN A 244 12.59 2.05 3.68
N SER A 245 12.12 1.74 2.48
CA SER A 245 12.93 0.98 1.52
C SER A 245 12.97 1.68 0.15
N LEU A 246 14.08 1.53 -0.55
CA LEU A 246 14.27 2.02 -1.90
C LEU A 246 14.70 0.84 -2.78
N ARG A 247 13.95 0.62 -3.86
CA ARG A 247 14.34 -0.32 -4.91
C ARG A 247 15.33 0.39 -5.81
N LEU A 248 16.45 -0.27 -6.04
CA LEU A 248 17.53 0.18 -6.91
C LEU A 248 17.68 -0.83 -8.05
N VAL A 249 18.15 -0.38 -9.21
CA VAL A 249 18.44 -1.23 -10.36
C VAL A 249 19.84 -0.92 -10.89
N ASP A 250 20.59 -1.94 -11.28
CA ASP A 250 21.88 -1.76 -11.94
C ASP A 250 21.73 -1.66 -13.47
N SER A 251 22.86 -1.48 -14.17
CA SER A 251 22.90 -1.41 -15.63
C SER A 251 22.53 -2.73 -16.35
N LEU A 252 22.54 -3.86 -15.65
CA LEU A 252 22.14 -5.17 -16.14
C LEU A 252 20.66 -5.48 -15.88
N GLY A 253 19.94 -4.57 -15.23
CA GLY A 253 18.54 -4.77 -14.83
C GLY A 253 18.37 -5.53 -13.52
N ARG A 254 19.48 -5.95 -12.86
CA ARG A 254 19.44 -6.62 -11.57
C ARG A 254 19.01 -5.64 -10.50
N GLN A 255 18.17 -6.12 -9.61
CA GLN A 255 17.54 -5.26 -8.63
C GLN A 255 18.06 -5.52 -7.23
N TYR A 256 18.12 -4.43 -6.48
CA TYR A 256 18.50 -4.39 -5.08
C TYR A 256 17.41 -3.71 -4.26
N VAL A 257 17.38 -4.03 -2.97
CA VAL A 257 16.59 -3.30 -1.97
C VAL A 257 17.55 -2.69 -0.97
N MET A 258 17.41 -1.38 -0.78
CA MET A 258 18.05 -0.63 0.28
C MET A 258 17.00 -0.33 1.35
N ARG A 259 17.15 -0.87 2.56
CA ARG A 259 16.18 -0.77 3.66
C ARG A 259 16.83 -0.14 4.89
N GLY A 260 16.24 0.93 5.39
CA GLY A 260 16.77 1.65 6.56
C GLY A 260 16.70 0.78 7.82
N LEU A 261 17.75 0.81 8.64
CA LEU A 261 17.77 0.11 9.94
C LEU A 261 16.96 0.87 11.00
N GLN A 262 16.83 2.18 10.87
CA GLN A 262 16.05 2.98 11.79
C GLN A 262 14.54 2.81 11.53
N LYS A 263 13.82 2.33 12.56
CA LYS A 263 12.37 2.16 12.51
C LYS A 263 11.62 3.45 12.88
N ASP A 264 10.55 3.75 12.15
CA ASP A 264 9.71 4.93 12.36
C ASP A 264 8.39 4.56 13.07
N ALA A 265 8.33 4.82 14.38
CA ALA A 265 7.16 4.51 15.21
C ALA A 265 5.89 5.28 14.78
N THR A 266 6.03 6.43 14.09
CA THR A 266 4.85 7.24 13.71
C THR A 266 3.95 6.55 12.69
N ARG A 267 4.48 5.55 11.97
CA ARG A 267 3.76 4.79 10.95
C ARG A 267 2.81 3.76 11.54
N ILE A 268 3.18 3.16 12.67
CA ILE A 268 2.43 2.09 13.33
C ILE A 268 1.34 2.69 14.23
N VAL A 269 1.65 3.78 14.92
CA VAL A 269 0.72 4.34 15.90
C VAL A 269 -0.39 5.13 15.19
N PRO A 270 -1.68 4.80 15.43
CA PRO A 270 -2.79 5.54 14.82
C PRO A 270 -2.90 6.96 15.39
N TYR A 271 -3.44 7.89 14.60
CA TYR A 271 -3.80 9.21 15.08
C TYR A 271 -5.01 9.10 16.05
N PRO A 272 -5.07 9.88 17.15
CA PRO A 272 -4.11 10.90 17.59
C PRO A 272 -2.97 10.37 18.47
N PHE A 273 -2.92 9.07 18.76
CA PHE A 273 -1.93 8.46 19.66
C PHE A 273 -0.49 8.63 19.18
N ASN A 274 -0.26 8.78 17.87
CA ASN A 274 1.06 9.09 17.31
C ASN A 274 1.64 10.45 17.73
N LYS A 275 0.82 11.34 18.30
CA LYS A 275 1.23 12.61 18.90
C LYS A 275 1.37 12.57 20.43
N THR A 276 1.26 11.39 21.03
CA THR A 276 1.27 11.20 22.50
C THR A 276 2.46 10.34 22.96
N VAL A 277 2.60 10.15 24.27
CA VAL A 277 3.57 9.24 24.90
C VAL A 277 3.48 7.79 24.41
N ALA A 278 2.35 7.38 23.83
CA ALA A 278 2.20 6.07 23.21
C ALA A 278 3.28 5.85 22.13
N LYS A 279 3.62 6.87 21.33
CA LYS A 279 4.70 6.81 20.33
C LYS A 279 6.01 6.36 20.95
N ASP A 280 6.36 6.90 22.12
CA ASP A 280 7.64 6.61 22.78
C ASP A 280 7.68 5.18 23.33
N ILE A 281 6.53 4.64 23.76
CA ILE A 281 6.40 3.23 24.18
C ILE A 281 6.57 2.31 22.97
N PHE A 282 5.91 2.59 21.86
CA PHE A 282 6.06 1.79 20.64
C PHE A 282 7.49 1.86 20.07
N ALA A 283 8.12 3.03 20.12
CA ALA A 283 9.51 3.20 19.72
C ALA A 283 10.47 2.40 20.62
N ASP A 284 10.19 2.35 21.94
CA ASP A 284 10.99 1.56 22.89
C ASP A 284 10.88 0.06 22.61
N GLN A 285 9.70 -0.42 22.18
CA GLN A 285 9.50 -1.82 21.81
C GLN A 285 10.35 -2.25 20.61
N PHE A 286 10.80 -1.34 19.74
CA PHE A 286 11.71 -1.71 18.64
C PHE A 286 13.03 -2.28 19.14
N ALA A 287 13.48 -1.88 20.34
CA ALA A 287 14.68 -2.45 20.93
C ALA A 287 14.54 -3.94 21.31
N SER A 288 13.34 -4.52 21.25
CA SER A 288 13.13 -5.96 21.50
C SER A 288 13.66 -6.87 20.38
N ALA A 289 13.89 -6.32 19.18
CA ALA A 289 14.55 -7.02 18.08
C ALA A 289 15.99 -6.57 17.97
N HIS A 290 16.90 -7.49 17.66
CA HIS A 290 18.32 -7.16 17.51
C HIS A 290 18.54 -6.39 16.19
N PRO A 291 19.18 -5.20 16.22
CA PRO A 291 19.26 -4.30 15.05
C PRO A 291 20.06 -4.88 13.88
N TYR A 292 20.99 -5.79 14.16
CA TYR A 292 21.91 -6.38 13.18
C TYR A 292 21.65 -7.88 12.93
N ALA A 293 20.50 -8.42 13.36
CA ALA A 293 20.23 -9.86 13.23
C ALA A 293 20.26 -10.36 11.79
N ALA A 294 19.73 -9.58 10.84
CA ALA A 294 19.64 -9.98 9.44
C ALA A 294 20.99 -10.34 8.81
N PHE A 295 22.10 -9.77 9.30
CA PHE A 295 23.44 -9.98 8.73
C PHE A 295 24.07 -11.33 9.07
N VAL A 296 23.58 -12.03 10.11
CA VAL A 296 24.06 -13.37 10.46
C VAL A 296 23.19 -14.49 9.86
N VAL A 297 22.02 -14.13 9.33
CA VAL A 297 21.07 -15.10 8.77
C VAL A 297 21.62 -15.87 7.57
N PRO A 298 22.37 -15.27 6.62
CA PRO A 298 22.91 -15.99 5.46
C PRO A 298 23.72 -17.23 5.83
N ASP A 299 24.73 -17.08 6.70
CA ASP A 299 25.59 -18.19 7.12
C ASP A 299 24.80 -19.33 7.78
N LEU A 300 23.78 -18.97 8.57
CA LEU A 300 22.89 -19.93 9.22
C LEU A 300 21.95 -20.62 8.20
N ALA A 301 21.50 -19.89 7.19
CA ALA A 301 20.61 -20.38 6.15
C ALA A 301 21.34 -21.34 5.20
N ASP A 302 22.58 -21.02 4.83
CA ASP A 302 23.49 -21.91 4.10
C ASP A 302 23.72 -23.22 4.87
N ALA A 303 24.04 -23.12 6.17
CA ALA A 303 24.21 -24.29 7.03
C ALA A 303 22.93 -25.13 7.17
N ALA A 304 21.77 -24.51 7.02
CA ALA A 304 20.46 -25.14 7.08
C ALA A 304 19.92 -25.60 5.72
N ASP A 305 20.63 -25.39 4.60
CA ASP A 305 20.15 -25.64 3.23
C ASP A 305 18.83 -24.92 2.93
N VAL A 306 18.80 -23.61 3.21
CA VAL A 306 17.67 -22.71 2.98
C VAL A 306 18.14 -21.53 2.14
N TYR A 307 17.51 -21.28 0.99
CA TYR A 307 17.79 -20.12 0.16
C TYR A 307 17.61 -18.79 0.92
N HIS A 308 18.36 -17.77 0.52
CA HIS A 308 18.38 -16.47 1.20
C HIS A 308 18.92 -15.33 0.32
N THR A 309 18.63 -14.11 0.75
CA THR A 309 19.28 -12.88 0.28
C THR A 309 20.60 -12.65 1.00
N ASN A 310 21.44 -11.74 0.51
CA ASN A 310 22.76 -11.45 1.08
C ASN A 310 22.83 -10.02 1.63
N PRO A 311 22.14 -9.73 2.75
CA PRO A 311 22.15 -8.41 3.35
C PRO A 311 23.54 -7.97 3.77
N LYS A 312 23.91 -6.76 3.37
CA LYS A 312 25.14 -6.08 3.80
C LYS A 312 24.82 -4.70 4.35
N LEU A 313 25.53 -4.31 5.40
CA LEU A 313 25.34 -3.05 6.10
C LEU A 313 26.17 -1.96 5.43
N TYR A 314 25.55 -0.83 5.15
CA TYR A 314 26.21 0.35 4.60
C TYR A 314 25.70 1.63 5.27
N TYR A 315 26.58 2.61 5.38
CA TYR A 315 26.17 4.00 5.51
C TYR A 315 25.97 4.61 4.13
N VAL A 316 24.84 5.30 3.92
CA VAL A 316 24.52 5.92 2.62
C VAL A 316 24.43 7.43 2.82
N PRO A 317 25.47 8.21 2.50
CA PRO A 317 25.41 9.66 2.60
C PRO A 317 24.42 10.21 1.56
N LYS A 318 23.99 11.46 1.76
CA LYS A 318 23.33 12.18 0.68
C LYS A 318 24.29 12.30 -0.49
N GLN A 319 23.82 11.97 -1.69
CA GLN A 319 24.66 11.89 -2.89
C GLN A 319 23.87 12.13 -4.18
N PRO A 320 24.52 12.53 -5.29
CA PRO A 320 23.84 12.84 -6.54
C PRO A 320 22.97 11.71 -7.07
N ALA A 321 23.43 10.45 -6.96
CA ALA A 321 22.72 9.28 -7.47
C ALA A 321 21.36 9.02 -6.82
N LEU A 322 21.10 9.56 -5.61
CA LEU A 322 19.80 9.47 -4.95
C LEU A 322 18.79 10.49 -5.49
N GLY A 323 19.22 11.56 -6.16
CA GLY A 323 18.32 12.59 -6.72
C GLY A 323 17.28 13.10 -5.72
N THR A 324 16.00 12.98 -6.07
CA THR A 324 14.85 13.41 -5.23
C THR A 324 14.63 12.54 -3.99
N TYR A 325 15.34 11.41 -3.86
CA TYR A 325 15.25 10.52 -2.71
C TYR A 325 16.18 10.91 -1.55
N ASN A 326 17.10 11.86 -1.75
CA ASN A 326 18.09 12.30 -0.74
C ASN A 326 17.47 12.67 0.62
N ASP A 327 16.33 13.35 0.63
CA ASP A 327 15.65 13.77 1.86
C ASP A 327 15.19 12.60 2.74
N GLN A 328 14.89 11.45 2.13
CA GLN A 328 14.35 10.28 2.82
C GLN A 328 15.36 9.15 2.97
N PHE A 329 16.42 9.15 2.16
CA PHE A 329 17.29 8.00 1.98
C PHE A 329 18.78 8.28 2.17
N GLY A 330 19.21 9.53 2.33
CA GLY A 330 20.60 9.87 2.62
C GLY A 330 20.83 10.22 4.07
N GLY A 331 22.01 9.85 4.61
CA GLY A 331 22.48 10.15 5.96
C GLY A 331 22.13 9.10 7.02
N GLU A 332 21.86 7.85 6.63
CA GLU A 332 21.46 6.78 7.56
C GLU A 332 22.11 5.43 7.23
N LEU A 333 21.96 4.47 8.13
CA LEU A 333 22.35 3.08 7.91
C LEU A 333 21.29 2.31 7.14
N TYR A 334 21.75 1.57 6.13
CA TYR A 334 20.93 0.73 5.29
C TYR A 334 21.47 -0.70 5.23
N LEU A 335 20.53 -1.63 5.25
CA LEU A 335 20.74 -2.97 4.75
C LEU A 335 20.51 -2.93 3.24
N VAL A 336 21.49 -3.38 2.47
CA VAL A 336 21.42 -3.50 1.03
C VAL A 336 21.55 -4.97 0.66
N GLU A 337 20.59 -5.48 -0.11
CA GLU A 337 20.53 -6.88 -0.51
C GLU A 337 19.96 -7.02 -1.93
N GLU A 338 20.27 -8.13 -2.58
CA GLU A 338 19.67 -8.50 -3.85
C GLU A 338 18.16 -8.72 -3.67
N ARG A 339 17.38 -8.30 -4.67
CA ARG A 339 15.97 -8.63 -4.74
C ARG A 339 15.80 -9.82 -5.67
N PRO A 340 15.25 -10.97 -5.21
CA PRO A 340 15.00 -12.10 -6.11
C PRO A 340 14.08 -11.68 -7.26
N ASP A 341 14.61 -11.81 -8.47
CA ASP A 341 14.01 -11.50 -9.76
C ASP A 341 14.79 -12.29 -10.83
N LYS A 342 14.23 -12.44 -12.03
CA LYS A 342 14.80 -13.31 -13.08
C LYS A 342 16.24 -12.94 -13.48
N GLU A 343 16.65 -11.68 -13.32
CA GLU A 343 18.02 -11.23 -13.59
C GLU A 343 19.05 -11.80 -12.60
N TRP A 344 18.60 -12.49 -11.54
CA TRP A 344 19.42 -13.18 -10.56
C TRP A 344 19.43 -14.71 -10.74
N SER A 345 19.14 -15.22 -11.94
CA SER A 345 19.05 -16.66 -12.21
C SER A 345 20.34 -17.44 -11.96
N GLU A 346 21.49 -16.78 -11.93
CA GLU A 346 22.80 -17.44 -11.69
C GLU A 346 23.21 -17.43 -10.21
N LEU A 347 22.46 -16.76 -9.33
CA LEU A 347 22.84 -16.60 -7.91
C LEU A 347 22.56 -17.88 -7.12
N GLU A 348 23.62 -18.48 -6.59
CA GLU A 348 23.57 -19.74 -5.83
C GLU A 348 22.70 -19.65 -4.57
N SER A 349 22.75 -18.53 -3.84
CA SER A 349 21.93 -18.32 -2.63
C SER A 349 20.42 -18.26 -2.93
N PHE A 350 20.03 -18.05 -4.19
CA PHE A 350 18.65 -18.15 -4.68
C PHE A 350 18.33 -19.50 -5.32
N GLY A 351 19.26 -20.45 -5.26
CA GLY A 351 19.14 -21.77 -5.87
C GLY A 351 19.32 -21.80 -7.37
N GLN A 352 19.68 -20.68 -8.02
CA GLN A 352 19.75 -20.57 -9.48
C GLN A 352 18.40 -20.80 -10.20
N ALA A 353 17.32 -20.28 -9.62
CA ALA A 353 15.98 -20.37 -10.20
C ALA A 353 15.86 -19.58 -11.50
N SER A 354 15.05 -20.06 -12.45
CA SER A 354 14.87 -19.39 -13.75
C SER A 354 13.94 -18.16 -13.69
N ASP A 355 13.04 -18.12 -12.70
CA ASP A 355 12.12 -17.01 -12.46
C ASP A 355 11.71 -16.96 -10.98
N PHE A 356 11.10 -15.85 -10.53
CA PHE A 356 10.67 -15.63 -9.15
C PHE A 356 9.26 -15.06 -9.04
N LEU A 357 8.35 -15.87 -8.51
CA LEU A 357 6.95 -15.48 -8.37
C LEU A 357 6.64 -14.86 -7.00
N SER A 358 5.60 -14.02 -6.95
CA SER A 358 4.96 -13.70 -5.67
C SER A 358 4.09 -14.87 -5.20
N THR A 359 3.71 -14.88 -3.92
CA THR A 359 2.80 -15.92 -3.39
C THR A 359 1.43 -15.92 -4.09
N ALA A 360 0.95 -14.75 -4.55
CA ALA A 360 -0.28 -14.64 -5.32
C ALA A 360 -0.13 -15.26 -6.72
N ASP A 361 0.94 -14.92 -7.44
CA ASP A 361 1.21 -15.45 -8.78
C ASP A 361 1.45 -16.97 -8.73
N LEU A 362 2.15 -17.46 -7.70
CA LEU A 362 2.30 -18.90 -7.47
C LEU A 362 0.93 -19.58 -7.30
N ALA A 363 0.01 -18.98 -6.55
CA ALA A 363 -1.31 -19.57 -6.34
C ALA A 363 -2.15 -19.60 -7.64
N GLU A 364 -1.89 -18.69 -8.57
CA GLU A 364 -2.47 -18.72 -9.92
C GLU A 364 -1.84 -19.85 -10.74
N GLU A 365 -0.50 -19.90 -10.83
CA GLU A 365 0.23 -20.95 -11.55
C GLU A 365 -0.15 -22.36 -11.09
N LEU A 366 -0.29 -22.59 -9.78
CA LEU A 366 -0.70 -23.90 -9.24
C LEU A 366 -2.15 -24.31 -9.61
N ARG A 367 -3.00 -23.36 -10.03
CA ARG A 367 -4.37 -23.64 -10.47
C ARG A 367 -4.47 -23.83 -11.97
N GLU A 368 -3.51 -23.32 -12.72
CA GLU A 368 -3.49 -23.38 -14.17
C GLU A 368 -3.09 -24.76 -14.67
N ASP A 369 -2.12 -25.42 -14.03
CA ASP A 369 -1.64 -26.74 -14.44
C ASP A 369 -1.44 -27.70 -13.26
N HIS A 370 -1.79 -28.96 -13.46
CA HIS A 370 -1.55 -30.06 -12.54
C HIS A 370 -0.08 -30.51 -12.45
N GLU A 371 0.76 -30.13 -13.42
CA GLU A 371 2.22 -30.39 -13.44
C GLU A 371 3.02 -29.33 -12.66
N HIS A 372 2.33 -28.38 -12.05
CA HIS A 372 2.91 -27.35 -11.19
C HIS A 372 2.83 -27.76 -9.72
N ARG A 373 3.95 -27.67 -8.99
CA ARG A 373 3.99 -28.05 -7.57
C ARG A 373 4.94 -27.21 -6.75
N VAL A 374 4.68 -27.15 -5.45
CA VAL A 374 5.61 -26.57 -4.47
C VAL A 374 6.46 -27.69 -3.88
N ASP A 375 7.75 -27.43 -3.72
CA ASP A 375 8.62 -28.26 -2.89
C ASP A 375 8.27 -28.08 -1.40
N GLN A 376 7.37 -28.93 -0.91
CA GLN A 376 6.87 -28.88 0.45
C GLN A 376 7.98 -29.10 1.49
N ILE A 377 9.02 -29.90 1.16
CA ILE A 377 10.13 -30.16 2.08
C ILE A 377 10.95 -28.89 2.28
N SER A 378 11.27 -28.20 1.19
CA SER A 378 11.97 -26.91 1.24
C SER A 378 11.17 -25.85 2.01
N VAL A 379 9.84 -25.83 1.86
CA VAL A 379 8.96 -24.94 2.65
C VAL A 379 9.00 -25.27 4.13
N ILE A 380 8.83 -26.53 4.50
CA ILE A 380 8.86 -26.95 5.91
C ILE A 380 10.21 -26.61 6.53
N ARG A 381 11.31 -26.87 5.82
CA ARG A 381 12.66 -26.53 6.27
C ARG A 381 12.82 -25.03 6.51
N ALA A 382 12.40 -24.19 5.55
CA ALA A 382 12.45 -22.75 5.71
C ALA A 382 11.61 -22.27 6.91
N ARG A 383 10.43 -22.83 7.13
CA ARG A 383 9.57 -22.48 8.28
C ARG A 383 10.15 -22.94 9.62
N LEU A 384 10.76 -24.12 9.68
CA LEU A 384 11.44 -24.61 10.88
C LEU A 384 12.67 -23.75 11.20
N PHE A 385 13.39 -23.31 10.16
CA PHE A 385 14.49 -22.37 10.30
C PHE A 385 14.01 -21.01 10.83
N ASP A 386 12.90 -20.47 10.31
CA ASP A 386 12.29 -19.25 10.85
C ASP A 386 11.92 -19.41 12.33
N GLN A 387 11.36 -20.56 12.74
CA GLN A 387 11.07 -20.85 14.15
C GLN A 387 12.33 -20.92 15.02
N LEU A 388 13.42 -21.49 14.50
CA LEU A 388 14.71 -21.55 15.19
C LEU A 388 15.28 -20.14 15.43
N LEU A 389 15.14 -19.25 14.45
CA LEU A 389 15.56 -17.85 14.56
C LEU A 389 14.61 -17.00 15.44
N GLY A 390 13.40 -17.51 15.72
CA GLY A 390 12.36 -16.75 16.40
C GLY A 390 11.70 -15.69 15.50
N ASP A 391 11.66 -15.93 14.18
CA ASP A 391 10.93 -15.09 13.23
C ASP A 391 9.42 -15.40 13.27
N TRP A 392 8.69 -14.55 14.00
CA TRP A 392 7.24 -14.63 14.16
C TRP A 392 6.47 -13.75 13.16
N ASP A 393 7.16 -12.98 12.30
CA ASP A 393 6.54 -12.02 11.39
C ASP A 393 6.42 -12.56 9.95
N ARG A 394 6.75 -13.85 9.74
CA ARG A 394 6.72 -14.45 8.41
C ARG A 394 5.34 -14.42 7.74
N HIS A 395 5.19 -13.62 6.67
CA HIS A 395 3.97 -13.53 5.87
C HIS A 395 4.22 -13.67 4.35
N ASP A 396 3.13 -13.71 3.57
CA ASP A 396 3.10 -14.01 2.13
C ASP A 396 3.99 -13.11 1.23
N ASP A 397 4.11 -11.82 1.54
CA ASP A 397 4.98 -10.88 0.79
C ASP A 397 6.47 -11.06 1.07
N GLN A 398 6.84 -11.82 2.09
CA GLN A 398 8.22 -12.12 2.47
C GLN A 398 8.73 -13.43 1.86
N TRP A 399 7.98 -14.00 0.92
CA TRP A 399 8.42 -15.09 0.07
C TRP A 399 8.55 -14.61 -1.37
N ARG A 400 9.64 -15.04 -1.99
CA ARG A 400 9.70 -15.22 -3.44
C ARG A 400 9.73 -16.72 -3.71
N TRP A 401 9.20 -17.12 -4.85
CA TRP A 401 9.13 -18.53 -5.22
C TRP A 401 9.96 -18.75 -6.47
N GLY A 402 11.14 -19.34 -6.29
CA GLY A 402 12.03 -19.68 -7.38
C GLY A 402 11.44 -20.82 -8.20
N GLU A 403 11.38 -20.63 -9.52
CA GLU A 403 10.95 -21.64 -10.49
C GLU A 403 12.10 -22.57 -10.90
N PHE A 404 11.82 -23.87 -10.86
CA PHE A 404 12.73 -24.94 -11.25
C PHE A 404 12.04 -25.94 -12.17
N LYS A 405 12.78 -26.45 -13.16
CA LYS A 405 12.29 -27.50 -14.05
C LYS A 405 12.85 -28.86 -13.64
N ASP A 406 12.00 -29.71 -13.05
CA ASP A 406 12.33 -31.06 -12.60
C ASP A 406 11.70 -32.09 -13.56
N GLY A 407 12.29 -32.25 -14.74
CA GLY A 407 11.74 -33.10 -15.80
C GLY A 407 10.49 -32.47 -16.43
N GLU A 408 9.34 -33.12 -16.27
CA GLU A 408 8.03 -32.60 -16.72
C GLU A 408 7.41 -31.64 -15.68
N TRP A 409 7.86 -31.69 -14.42
CA TRP A 409 7.29 -30.86 -13.35
C TRP A 409 7.92 -29.48 -13.31
N LYS A 410 7.09 -28.45 -13.14
CA LYS A 410 7.51 -27.12 -12.73
C LYS A 410 7.42 -27.05 -11.20
N THR A 411 8.57 -27.07 -10.54
CA THR A 411 8.69 -27.08 -9.09
C THR A 411 9.04 -25.68 -8.58
N PHE A 412 8.30 -25.21 -7.59
CA PHE A 412 8.57 -23.93 -6.93
C PHE A 412 9.20 -24.13 -5.56
N ARG A 413 10.33 -23.45 -5.30
CA ARG A 413 11.02 -23.47 -4.01
C ARG A 413 11.00 -22.10 -3.35
N PRO A 414 10.87 -22.03 -2.02
CA PRO A 414 10.83 -20.76 -1.33
C PRO A 414 12.19 -20.08 -1.28
N VAL A 415 12.21 -18.78 -1.56
CA VAL A 415 13.31 -17.84 -1.32
C VAL A 415 12.81 -16.77 -0.34
N PRO A 416 12.95 -17.02 0.97
CA PRO A 416 12.63 -16.08 2.04
C PRO A 416 13.44 -14.80 1.90
N ARG A 417 12.79 -13.66 2.16
CA ARG A 417 13.41 -12.33 2.25
C ARG A 417 13.00 -11.66 3.55
N ASP A 418 13.71 -10.60 3.97
CA ASP A 418 13.37 -9.82 5.17
C ASP A 418 13.27 -10.71 6.43
N ARG A 419 14.34 -11.46 6.72
CA ARG A 419 14.52 -12.28 7.94
C ARG A 419 15.15 -11.49 9.08
#